data_AF-A0A7Y7TSB6-F1
#
_entry.id   AF-A0A7Y7TSB6-F1
#
_cell.length_a   1.000
_cell.length_b   1.000
_cell.length_c   1.000
_cell.angle_alpha   90.00
_cell.angle_beta   90.00
_cell.angle_gamma   90.00
#
_symmetry.space_group_name_H-M   'P 1'
#
loop_
_entity.id
_entity.type
_entity.pdbx_description
1 polymer ?
#
loop_
_entity_poly.entity_id
_entity_poly.type
_entity_poly.pdbx_seq_one_letter_code
_entity_poly.pdbx_strand_id
1 'polypeptide(L)'
;MGLFNFFNKKTDTIQVRDLVWISHSAKLKGCINLLKEFPEAIIVSWFPETQKIFSNYFSENGIQKEVKLTRTFSLAFKGQMPIIFLEHYPLKSKEVELMRNWDIEKVIILSSLDEPFFENFGSERIIGLMKTMGMKDDEFIENTMISSAIENAQNKIEKKIAFDNAANSSKEWFAKNISVSKS
;
A
#
# COMPACT_ATOMS: atom_id res chain seq x y z
N MET A 1 -22.68 35.24 26.33
CA MET A 1 -21.40 35.48 25.62
C MET A 1 -20.52 34.26 25.84
N GLY A 2 -19.79 33.86 24.79
CA GLY A 2 -19.44 32.47 24.53
C GLY A 2 -18.51 31.76 25.52
N LEU A 3 -18.86 30.53 25.86
CA LEU A 3 -17.90 29.49 26.26
C LEU A 3 -17.42 28.79 24.99
N PHE A 4 -16.24 29.18 24.48
CA PHE A 4 -15.52 28.37 23.51
C PHE A 4 -14.58 27.46 24.29
N ASN A 5 -15.06 26.24 24.56
CA ASN A 5 -14.18 25.14 24.91
C ASN A 5 -13.39 24.78 23.64
N PHE A 6 -12.12 25.16 23.62
CA PHE A 6 -11.15 24.65 22.64
C PHE A 6 -10.98 23.15 22.90
N PHE A 7 -11.85 22.34 22.30
CA PHE A 7 -11.55 20.94 22.09
C PHE A 7 -10.25 20.87 21.28
N ASN A 8 -9.20 20.32 21.89
CA ASN A 8 -8.07 19.78 21.16
C ASN A 8 -8.64 18.85 20.08
N LYS A 9 -8.67 19.32 18.83
CA LYS A 9 -8.78 18.44 17.67
C LYS A 9 -7.53 17.57 17.73
N LYS A 10 -7.66 16.33 18.23
CA LYS A 10 -6.68 15.30 17.89
C LYS A 10 -6.59 15.34 16.37
N THR A 11 -5.40 15.55 15.83
CA THR A 11 -5.18 15.49 14.40
C THR A 11 -5.45 14.05 13.97
N ASP A 12 -6.59 13.79 13.32
CA ASP A 12 -7.02 12.51 12.73
C ASP A 12 -6.12 12.08 11.55
N THR A 13 -4.80 12.20 11.68
CA THR A 13 -3.85 11.85 10.64
C THR A 13 -3.45 10.39 10.82
N ILE A 14 -3.98 9.53 9.94
CA ILE A 14 -3.56 8.14 9.79
C ILE A 14 -2.04 8.13 9.54
N GLN A 15 -1.27 7.42 10.36
CA GLN A 15 0.17 7.29 10.18
C GLN A 15 0.45 6.18 9.18
N VAL A 16 0.88 6.56 7.98
CA VAL A 16 1.25 5.64 6.90
C VAL A 16 2.76 5.52 6.83
N ARG A 17 3.27 4.29 6.85
CA ARG A 17 4.68 3.98 6.56
C ARG A 17 4.75 3.27 5.20
N ASP A 18 5.31 3.94 4.21
CA ASP A 18 5.51 3.36 2.89
C ASP A 18 6.91 2.75 2.80
N LEU A 19 6.96 1.43 2.64
CA LEU A 19 8.20 0.68 2.54
C LEU A 19 8.36 0.23 1.09
N VAL A 20 9.37 0.78 0.41
CA VAL A 20 9.56 0.58 -1.04
C VAL A 20 10.85 -0.17 -1.31
N TRP A 21 10.74 -1.35 -1.93
CA TRP A 21 11.88 -2.16 -2.38
C TRP A 21 12.19 -1.91 -3.85
N ILE A 22 13.41 -2.25 -4.26
CA ILE A 22 13.81 -2.17 -5.67
C ILE A 22 13.08 -3.20 -6.56
N SER A 23 12.75 -4.37 -6.01
CA SER A 23 12.14 -5.46 -6.76
C SER A 23 11.03 -6.18 -5.99
N HIS A 24 10.17 -6.88 -6.73
CA HIS A 24 9.09 -7.68 -6.18
C HIS A 24 9.63 -8.83 -5.32
N SER A 25 10.70 -9.49 -5.76
CA SER A 25 11.36 -10.57 -5.01
C SER A 25 11.89 -10.08 -3.66
N ALA A 26 12.45 -8.87 -3.63
CA ALA A 26 12.88 -8.23 -2.39
C ALA A 26 11.72 -7.88 -1.47
N LYS A 27 10.62 -7.34 -2.02
CA LYS A 27 9.38 -7.06 -1.27
C LYS A 27 8.82 -8.32 -0.60
N LEU A 28 8.82 -9.47 -1.30
CA LEU A 28 8.37 -10.75 -0.77
C LEU A 28 9.20 -11.18 0.46
N LYS A 29 10.54 -11.14 0.34
CA LYS A 29 11.46 -11.44 1.45
C LYS A 29 11.30 -10.44 2.61
N GLY A 30 11.20 -9.16 2.28
CA GLY A 30 10.99 -8.08 3.24
C GLY A 30 9.72 -8.24 4.05
N CYS A 31 8.63 -8.69 3.42
CA CYS A 31 7.37 -8.99 4.10
C CYS A 31 7.51 -10.12 5.15
N ILE A 32 8.25 -11.19 4.85
CA ILE A 32 8.56 -12.24 5.84
C ILE A 32 9.37 -11.66 7.01
N ASN A 33 10.33 -10.79 6.74
CA ASN A 33 11.12 -10.16 7.80
C ASN A 33 10.26 -9.24 8.67
N LEU A 34 9.34 -8.47 8.09
CA LEU A 34 8.35 -7.68 8.84
C LEU A 34 7.44 -8.56 9.70
N LEU A 35 7.04 -9.73 9.22
CA LEU A 35 6.25 -10.68 10.01
C LEU A 35 7.02 -11.25 11.22
N LYS A 36 8.35 -11.28 11.19
CA LYS A 36 9.16 -11.65 12.37
C LYS A 36 9.14 -10.54 13.42
N GLU A 37 9.12 -9.28 12.99
CA GLU A 37 9.03 -8.11 13.88
C GLU A 37 7.61 -7.88 14.40
N PHE A 38 6.61 -8.10 13.55
CA PHE A 38 5.19 -7.92 13.81
C PHE A 38 4.40 -9.23 13.58
N PRO A 39 4.59 -10.27 14.41
CA PRO A 39 3.95 -11.57 14.20
C PRO A 39 2.41 -11.50 14.25
N GLU A 40 1.86 -10.55 15.00
CA GLU A 40 0.41 -10.30 15.13
C GLU A 40 -0.16 -9.47 13.98
N ALA A 41 0.65 -8.97 13.04
CA ALA A 41 0.18 -8.08 11.99
C ALA A 41 -0.92 -8.73 11.13
N ILE A 42 -1.95 -7.99 10.78
CA ILE A 42 -2.96 -8.44 9.81
C ILE A 42 -2.42 -8.10 8.42
N ILE A 43 -2.28 -9.12 7.56
CA ILE A 43 -1.78 -8.96 6.20
C ILE A 43 -2.96 -8.81 5.24
N VAL A 44 -2.94 -7.75 4.45
CA VAL A 44 -4.07 -7.34 3.62
C VAL A 44 -3.60 -7.10 2.19
N SER A 45 -4.39 -7.58 1.23
CA SER A 45 -4.21 -7.37 -0.21
C SER A 45 -5.43 -6.66 -0.78
N TRP A 46 -5.21 -5.82 -1.77
CA TRP A 46 -6.31 -5.21 -2.53
C TRP A 46 -6.76 -6.12 -3.66
N PHE A 47 -5.82 -6.86 -4.24
CA PHE A 47 -6.06 -7.67 -5.43
C PHE A 47 -5.94 -9.18 -5.15
N PRO A 48 -6.85 -10.00 -5.71
CA PRO A 48 -6.77 -11.47 -5.62
C PRO A 48 -5.44 -12.07 -6.09
N GLU A 49 -4.83 -11.49 -7.12
CA GLU A 49 -3.52 -11.94 -7.60
C GLU A 49 -2.45 -11.77 -6.52
N THR A 50 -2.39 -10.61 -5.89
CA THR A 50 -1.47 -10.33 -4.77
C THR A 50 -1.73 -11.25 -3.59
N GLN A 51 -3.01 -11.50 -3.25
CA GLN A 51 -3.38 -12.47 -2.22
C GLN A 51 -2.78 -13.85 -2.51
N LYS A 52 -2.95 -14.35 -3.74
CA LYS A 52 -2.46 -15.67 -4.16
C LYS A 52 -0.94 -15.75 -4.16
N ILE A 53 -0.25 -14.74 -4.69
CA ILE A 53 1.21 -14.68 -4.74
C ILE A 53 1.79 -14.76 -3.33
N PHE A 54 1.33 -13.90 -2.42
CA PHE A 54 1.87 -13.88 -1.05
C PHE A 54 1.47 -15.11 -0.25
N SER A 55 0.26 -15.64 -0.42
CA SER A 55 -0.15 -16.87 0.26
C SER A 55 0.71 -18.07 -0.17
N ASN A 56 1.00 -18.20 -1.47
CA ASN A 56 1.91 -19.23 -1.97
C ASN A 56 3.32 -19.04 -1.43
N TYR A 57 3.85 -17.82 -1.49
CA TYR A 57 5.20 -17.52 -1.00
C TYR A 57 5.33 -17.80 0.51
N PHE A 58 4.33 -17.46 1.31
CA PHE A 58 4.29 -17.80 2.73
C PHE A 58 4.29 -19.31 2.95
N SER A 59 3.44 -20.05 2.23
CA SER A 59 3.40 -21.51 2.32
C SER A 59 4.74 -22.16 1.96
N GLU A 60 5.37 -21.71 0.88
CA GLU A 60 6.68 -22.21 0.42
C GLU A 60 7.81 -21.95 1.43
N ASN A 61 7.68 -20.90 2.24
CA ASN A 61 8.65 -20.52 3.28
C ASN A 61 8.22 -20.92 4.69
N GLY A 62 7.21 -21.78 4.84
CA GLY A 62 6.75 -22.29 6.14
C GLY A 62 6.09 -21.24 7.04
N ILE A 63 5.65 -20.11 6.48
CA ILE A 63 4.97 -19.04 7.21
C ILE A 63 3.48 -19.34 7.28
N GLN A 64 2.97 -19.60 8.48
CA GLN A 64 1.55 -19.85 8.73
C GLN A 64 0.80 -18.54 8.94
N LYS A 65 0.67 -17.73 7.89
CA LYS A 65 -0.05 -16.45 7.92
C LYS A 65 -1.05 -16.36 6.77
N GLU A 66 -2.27 -15.96 7.07
CA GLU A 66 -3.30 -15.76 6.06
C GLU A 66 -3.23 -14.35 5.49
N VAL A 67 -3.33 -14.22 4.17
CA VAL A 67 -3.49 -12.94 3.48
C VAL A 67 -4.98 -12.66 3.28
N LYS A 68 -5.47 -11.57 3.87
CA LYS A 68 -6.87 -11.14 3.76
C LYS A 68 -7.07 -10.28 2.50
N LEU A 69 -8.22 -10.42 1.86
CA LEU A 69 -8.60 -9.59 0.72
C LEU A 69 -9.59 -8.50 1.18
N THR A 70 -9.30 -7.24 0.88
CA THR A 70 -10.08 -6.09 1.39
C THR A 70 -11.58 -6.20 1.12
N ARG A 71 -11.99 -6.69 -0.05
CA ARG A 71 -13.40 -6.78 -0.44
C ARG A 71 -14.21 -7.86 0.29
N THR A 72 -13.55 -8.85 0.88
CA THR A 72 -14.23 -9.95 1.61
C THR A 72 -13.95 -9.92 3.11
N PHE A 73 -12.94 -9.17 3.51
CA PHE A 73 -12.54 -9.06 4.90
C PHE A 73 -13.15 -7.80 5.53
N SER A 74 -13.70 -7.95 6.74
CA SER A 74 -14.10 -6.83 7.57
C SER A 74 -13.31 -6.89 8.87
N LEU A 75 -12.85 -5.73 9.33
CA LEU A 75 -12.20 -5.63 10.62
C LEU A 75 -13.28 -5.67 11.70
N ALA A 76 -13.50 -6.84 12.31
CA ALA A 76 -14.47 -6.99 13.40
C ALA A 76 -13.95 -6.45 14.74
N PHE A 77 -12.65 -6.13 14.84
CA PHE A 77 -11.97 -5.93 16.12
C PHE A 77 -11.58 -4.46 16.34
N LYS A 78 -12.00 -3.91 17.50
CA LYS A 78 -11.42 -2.70 18.08
C LYS A 78 -10.14 -3.07 18.82
N GLY A 79 -9.03 -3.09 18.10
CA GLY A 79 -7.70 -3.34 18.64
C GLY A 79 -6.65 -2.98 17.61
N GLN A 80 -5.67 -2.16 18.01
CA GLN A 80 -4.63 -1.60 17.14
C GLN A 80 -3.58 -2.66 16.73
N MET A 81 -4.01 -3.80 16.18
CA MET A 81 -3.05 -4.71 15.55
C MET A 81 -2.41 -4.00 14.36
N PRO A 82 -1.09 -4.10 14.16
CA PRO A 82 -0.45 -3.56 12.98
C PRO A 82 -1.11 -4.14 11.72
N ILE A 83 -1.43 -3.28 10.76
CA ILE A 83 -1.95 -3.72 9.45
C ILE A 83 -0.87 -3.48 8.42
N ILE A 84 -0.56 -4.52 7.64
CA ILE A 84 0.39 -4.46 6.54
C ILE A 84 -0.39 -4.69 5.24
N PHE A 85 -0.48 -3.66 4.41
CA PHE A 85 -0.97 -3.79 3.04
C PHE A 85 0.18 -4.19 2.12
N LEU A 86 -0.08 -5.15 1.24
CA LEU A 86 0.92 -5.71 0.32
C LEU A 86 1.16 -4.87 -0.95
N GLU A 87 0.36 -3.83 -1.11
CA GLU A 87 0.34 -2.90 -2.23
C GLU A 87 -0.47 -1.65 -1.88
N HIS A 88 -0.20 -0.54 -2.58
CA HIS A 88 -1.14 0.57 -2.66
C HIS A 88 -2.30 0.23 -3.60
N TYR A 89 -3.48 0.76 -3.29
CA TYR A 89 -4.54 0.89 -4.28
C TYR A 89 -4.28 2.11 -5.17
N PRO A 90 -4.62 2.08 -6.48
CA PRO A 90 -4.36 3.21 -7.38
C PRO A 90 -5.06 4.53 -7.00
N LEU A 91 -6.11 4.48 -6.18
CA LEU A 91 -6.91 5.63 -5.75
C LEU A 91 -6.72 5.91 -4.25
N LYS A 92 -6.28 7.12 -3.91
CA LYS A 92 -6.03 7.56 -2.53
C LYS A 92 -7.32 7.55 -1.70
N SER A 93 -8.41 8.04 -2.27
CA SER A 93 -9.75 8.09 -1.68
C SER A 93 -10.22 6.73 -1.21
N LYS A 94 -9.99 5.67 -1.98
CA LYS A 94 -10.33 4.28 -1.61
C LYS A 94 -9.52 3.78 -0.43
N GLU A 95 -8.23 4.07 -0.39
CA GLU A 95 -7.40 3.71 0.77
C GLU A 95 -7.87 4.44 2.03
N VAL A 96 -8.09 5.75 1.94
CA VAL A 96 -8.55 6.57 3.06
C VAL A 96 -9.93 6.14 3.55
N GLU A 97 -10.86 5.85 2.63
CA GLU A 97 -12.20 5.34 2.95
C GLU A 97 -12.11 4.03 3.75
N LEU A 98 -11.31 3.06 3.26
CA LEU A 98 -11.15 1.78 3.95
C LEU A 98 -10.50 1.96 5.32
N MET A 99 -9.42 2.74 5.40
CA MET A 99 -8.70 2.98 6.67
C MET A 99 -9.60 3.63 7.71
N ARG A 100 -10.46 4.59 7.31
CA ARG A 100 -11.46 5.20 8.21
C ARG A 100 -12.53 4.20 8.62
N ASN A 101 -13.05 3.41 7.69
CA ASN A 101 -14.08 2.40 7.98
C ASN A 101 -13.58 1.31 8.92
N TRP A 102 -12.28 1.02 8.90
CA TRP A 102 -11.62 0.05 9.77
C TRP A 102 -10.99 0.68 11.03
N ASP A 103 -11.16 1.99 11.25
CA ASP A 103 -10.61 2.73 12.40
C ASP A 103 -9.08 2.54 12.56
N ILE A 104 -8.36 2.58 11.43
CA ILE A 104 -6.91 2.36 11.37
C ILE A 104 -6.16 3.66 11.71
N GLU A 105 -5.38 3.65 12.80
CA GLU A 105 -4.50 4.77 13.15
C GLU A 105 -3.10 4.66 12.53
N LYS A 106 -2.59 3.43 12.35
CA LYS A 106 -1.23 3.15 11.86
C LYS A 106 -1.26 2.02 10.86
N VAL A 107 -0.56 2.21 9.74
CA VAL A 107 -0.52 1.23 8.65
C VAL A 107 0.86 1.21 7.99
N ILE A 108 1.30 0.02 7.61
CA ILE A 108 2.48 -0.20 6.77
C ILE A 108 1.98 -0.61 5.40
N ILE A 109 2.50 0.01 4.34
CA ILE A 109 2.16 -0.35 2.95
C ILE A 109 3.45 -0.71 2.23
N LEU A 110 3.43 -1.87 1.58
CA LEU A 110 4.58 -2.43 0.88
C LEU A 110 4.46 -2.15 -0.61
N SER A 111 5.55 -1.68 -1.21
CA SER A 111 5.64 -1.42 -2.64
C SER A 111 6.97 -1.86 -3.22
N SER A 112 7.00 -2.10 -4.53
CA SER A 112 8.24 -2.30 -5.26
C SER A 112 8.27 -1.49 -6.54
N LEU A 113 9.46 -1.01 -6.93
CA LEU A 113 9.61 -0.12 -8.10
C LEU A 113 9.33 -0.79 -9.44
N ASP A 114 9.33 -2.12 -9.47
CA ASP A 114 8.99 -2.95 -10.62
C ASP A 114 7.51 -3.35 -10.68
N GLU A 115 6.66 -2.80 -9.81
CA GLU A 115 5.22 -3.09 -9.85
C GLU A 115 4.47 -2.11 -10.78
N PRO A 116 3.29 -2.50 -11.33
CA PRO A 116 2.57 -1.72 -12.34
C PRO A 116 2.27 -0.27 -11.94
N PHE A 117 2.11 0.00 -10.64
CA PHE A 117 1.88 1.33 -10.12
C PHE A 117 3.06 2.27 -10.43
N PHE A 118 4.30 1.82 -10.21
CA PHE A 118 5.51 2.61 -10.45
C PHE A 118 5.94 2.65 -11.92
N GLU A 119 5.52 1.69 -12.76
CA GLU A 119 5.71 1.76 -14.21
C GLU A 119 4.89 2.90 -14.85
N ASN A 120 3.70 3.17 -14.32
CA ASN A 120 2.82 4.24 -14.80
C ASN A 120 3.12 5.60 -14.14
N PHE A 121 4.08 5.64 -13.22
CA PHE A 121 4.54 6.82 -12.51
C PHE A 121 6.00 7.15 -12.90
N GLY A 122 6.42 8.41 -12.76
CA GLY A 122 7.79 8.86 -13.06
C GLY A 122 8.83 8.34 -12.06
N SER A 123 8.89 7.02 -11.87
CA SER A 123 9.76 6.30 -10.96
C SER A 123 11.24 6.46 -11.30
N GLU A 124 11.59 6.92 -12.51
CA GLU A 124 12.98 7.13 -12.94
C GLU A 124 13.81 7.97 -11.95
N ARG A 125 13.20 9.01 -11.35
CA ARG A 125 13.91 9.84 -10.35
C ARG A 125 14.15 9.10 -9.04
N ILE A 126 13.20 8.27 -8.60
CA ILE A 126 13.33 7.46 -7.38
C ILE A 126 14.32 6.32 -7.63
N ILE A 127 14.19 5.60 -8.75
CA ILE A 127 15.12 4.56 -9.20
C ILE A 127 16.55 5.11 -9.29
N GLY A 128 16.71 6.32 -9.87
CA GLY A 128 18.01 6.99 -9.96
C GLY A 128 18.62 7.24 -8.58
N LEU A 129 17.82 7.74 -7.63
CA LEU A 129 18.25 7.95 -6.25
C LEU A 129 18.68 6.62 -5.58
N MET A 130 17.89 5.55 -5.73
CA MET A 130 18.21 4.23 -5.15
C MET A 130 19.54 3.69 -5.66
N LYS A 131 19.76 3.79 -6.98
CA LYS A 131 21.00 3.34 -7.62
C LYS A 131 22.21 4.12 -7.12
N THR A 132 22.08 5.44 -6.94
CA THR A 132 23.18 6.28 -6.41
C THR A 132 23.48 6.01 -4.94
N MET A 133 22.48 5.60 -4.16
CA MET A 133 22.66 5.27 -2.73
C MET A 133 23.34 3.92 -2.50
N GLY A 134 23.55 3.10 -3.55
CA GLY A 134 24.18 1.79 -3.42
C GLY A 134 23.37 0.80 -2.58
N MET A 135 22.05 0.98 -2.53
CA MET A 135 21.16 0.13 -1.74
C MET A 135 21.22 -1.31 -2.19
N LYS A 136 21.19 -2.22 -1.22
CA LYS A 136 21.11 -3.65 -1.51
C LYS A 136 19.69 -4.01 -1.92
N ASP A 137 19.57 -5.10 -2.67
CA ASP A 137 18.27 -5.58 -3.14
C ASP A 137 17.30 -5.87 -1.98
N ASP A 138 17.78 -6.27 -0.80
CA ASP A 138 16.97 -6.61 0.37
C ASP A 138 16.56 -5.41 1.25
N GLU A 139 17.02 -4.21 0.93
CA GLU A 139 16.73 -2.99 1.69
C GLU A 139 15.49 -2.25 1.11
N PHE A 140 14.72 -1.62 2.00
CA PHE A 140 13.62 -0.73 1.62
C PHE A 140 13.99 0.74 1.85
N ILE A 141 13.33 1.62 1.11
CA ILE A 141 13.30 3.06 1.38
C ILE A 141 12.04 3.40 2.14
N GLU A 142 12.20 4.23 3.17
CA GLU A 142 11.13 4.88 3.91
C GLU A 142 11.52 6.33 4.19
N ASN A 143 10.76 7.29 3.65
CA ASN A 143 10.88 8.71 3.98
C ASN A 143 9.65 9.51 3.49
N THR A 144 9.54 10.76 3.93
CA THR A 144 8.42 11.64 3.56
C THR A 144 8.34 11.99 2.09
N MET A 145 9.47 12.02 1.36
CA MET A 145 9.49 12.32 -0.07
C MET A 145 8.87 11.19 -0.88
N ILE A 146 9.15 9.92 -0.56
CA ILE A 146 8.58 8.77 -1.27
C ILE A 146 7.07 8.67 -1.02
N SER A 147 6.62 8.81 0.23
CA SER A 147 5.19 8.84 0.57
C SER A 147 4.45 9.96 -0.17
N SER A 148 5.03 11.17 -0.19
CA SER A 148 4.45 12.30 -0.91
C SER A 148 4.39 12.05 -2.43
N ALA A 149 5.39 11.36 -3.00
CA ALA A 149 5.41 11.02 -4.41
C ALA A 149 4.29 10.02 -4.78
N ILE A 150 4.09 9.00 -3.95
CA ILE A 150 3.02 8.00 -4.10
C ILE A 150 1.65 8.68 -4.00
N GLU A 151 1.42 9.49 -2.98
CA GLU A 151 0.14 10.19 -2.79
C GLU A 151 -0.17 11.12 -3.99
N ASN A 152 0.83 11.87 -4.47
CA ASN A 152 0.68 12.71 -5.65
C ASN A 152 0.38 11.90 -6.92
N ALA A 153 0.91 10.68 -7.03
CA ALA A 153 0.60 9.78 -8.14
C ALA A 153 -0.86 9.32 -8.08
N GLN A 154 -1.32 8.84 -6.92
CA GLN A 154 -2.71 8.43 -6.71
C GLN A 154 -3.69 9.59 -7.00
N ASN A 155 -3.41 10.79 -6.50
CA ASN A 155 -4.22 11.99 -6.77
C ASN A 155 -4.27 12.36 -8.26
N LYS A 156 -3.20 12.10 -9.02
CA LYS A 156 -3.18 12.31 -10.49
C LYS A 156 -3.98 11.23 -11.22
N ILE A 157 -3.92 9.98 -10.76
CA ILE A 157 -4.68 8.86 -11.30
C ILE A 157 -6.18 9.12 -11.10
N GLU A 158 -6.59 9.49 -9.89
CA GLU A 158 -7.99 9.81 -9.56
C GLU A 158 -8.60 10.88 -10.46
N LYS A 159 -7.85 11.93 -10.78
CA LYS A 159 -8.32 13.01 -11.66
C LYS A 159 -8.52 12.57 -13.13
N LYS A 160 -7.94 11.45 -13.53
CA LYS A 160 -7.97 10.96 -14.93
C LYS A 160 -9.03 9.89 -15.17
N ILE A 161 -9.58 9.28 -14.12
CA ILE A 161 -10.53 8.19 -14.26
C ILE A 161 -11.94 8.66 -13.95
N ALA A 162 -12.93 8.15 -14.70
CA ALA A 162 -14.34 8.40 -14.44
C ALA A 162 -14.98 7.30 -13.58
N PHE A 163 -14.50 6.07 -13.72
CA PHE A 163 -15.04 4.89 -13.05
C PHE A 163 -13.89 4.06 -12.48
N ASP A 164 -14.12 3.50 -11.31
CA ASP A 164 -13.24 2.52 -10.68
C ASP A 164 -13.70 1.10 -11.06
N ASN A 165 -13.19 0.59 -12.18
CA ASN A 165 -13.54 -0.74 -12.65
C ASN A 165 -12.74 -1.81 -11.88
N ALA A 166 -13.47 -2.74 -11.27
CA ALA A 166 -12.89 -3.86 -10.54
C ALA A 166 -11.94 -4.71 -11.41
N ALA A 167 -10.87 -5.18 -10.78
CA ALA A 167 -9.83 -5.99 -11.39
C ALA A 167 -9.31 -7.05 -10.43
N ASN A 168 -8.67 -8.09 -10.96
CA ASN A 168 -8.04 -9.15 -10.19
C ASN A 168 -6.57 -8.85 -9.88
N SER A 169 -5.97 -7.87 -10.57
CA SER A 169 -4.60 -7.39 -10.33
C SER A 169 -4.46 -5.89 -10.55
N SER A 170 -3.40 -5.30 -9.99
CA SER A 170 -3.03 -3.90 -10.22
C SER A 170 -2.79 -3.64 -11.72
N LYS A 171 -2.10 -4.54 -12.43
CA LYS A 171 -1.87 -4.44 -13.88
C LYS A 171 -3.18 -4.40 -14.66
N GLU A 172 -4.12 -5.29 -14.35
CA GLU A 172 -5.44 -5.30 -14.97
C GLU A 172 -6.23 -4.02 -14.63
N TRP A 173 -6.14 -3.53 -13.40
CA TRP A 173 -6.77 -2.27 -13.00
C TRP A 173 -6.27 -1.10 -13.86
N PHE A 174 -4.95 -0.95 -14.03
CA PHE A 174 -4.37 0.10 -14.88
C PHE A 174 -4.83 -0.03 -16.33
N ALA A 175 -4.83 -1.26 -16.87
CA ALA A 175 -5.28 -1.53 -18.23
C ALA A 175 -6.76 -1.16 -18.46
N LYS A 176 -7.63 -1.39 -17.48
CA LYS A 176 -9.07 -1.05 -17.57
C LYS A 176 -9.37 0.43 -17.37
N ASN A 177 -8.63 1.09 -16.48
CA ASN A 177 -9.02 2.40 -15.98
C ASN A 177 -8.22 3.57 -16.60
N ILE A 178 -7.00 3.35 -17.08
CA ILE A 178 -6.13 4.43 -17.62
C ILE A 178 -6.03 4.42 -19.15
N SER A 179 -6.13 3.26 -19.80
CA SER A 179 -6.01 3.13 -21.25
C SER A 179 -7.12 3.83 -22.05
N VAL A 180 -8.24 4.15 -21.42
CA VAL A 180 -9.43 4.74 -22.06
C VAL A 180 -9.29 6.26 -22.25
N SER A 181 -8.30 6.92 -21.63
CA SER A 181 -8.11 8.38 -21.73
C SER A 181 -7.17 8.82 -22.87
N LYS A 182 -6.99 7.99 -23.91
CA LYS A 182 -6.40 8.42 -25.19
C LYS A 182 -7.51 8.69 -26.19
N SER A 183 -8.19 9.83 -26.03
CA SER A 183 -8.99 10.48 -27.08
C SER A 183 -8.24 11.70 -27.60
#